data_AF-A0A7C3YZN1-F1
#
_entry.id   AF-A0A7C3YZN1-F1
#
_cell.length_a   1.000
_cell.length_b   1.000
_cell.length_c   1.000
_cell.angle_alpha   90.00
_cell.angle_beta   90.00
_cell.angle_gamma   90.00
#
_symmetry.space_group_name_H-M   'P 1'
#
loop_
_entity.id
_entity.type
_entity.pdbx_description
1 polymer ?
#
loop_
_entity_poly.entity_id
_entity_poly.type
_entity_poly.pdbx_seq_one_letter_code
_entity_poly.pdbx_strand_id
1 'polypeptide(L)'
;MKRIKYTLLLHLFPPLVYLFMRLLYTTLRVEHLNREAQLRIWREGGNAIFCFWHGRLFMMPYVEERKRCKVLVSTSRDGEFISRVVRFFGIGTIRGSYRKASFGSIREIMQSLEQGYDIAVTPDGPKGPRYRVKKGIVEIARLSGRPLVPVSFSATKKKLFIPGTDSSCRCPSQGWCSCGASPYTYQERQAGTG
;
A
#
# COMPACT_ATOMS: atom_id res chain seq x y z
N MET A 1 16.45 -19.43 -22.43
CA MET A 1 17.10 -19.36 -21.10
C MET A 1 16.55 -18.30 -20.13
N LYS A 2 16.24 -17.04 -20.54
CA LYS A 2 15.73 -16.00 -19.61
C LYS A 2 14.41 -16.35 -18.89
N ARG A 3 13.53 -17.13 -19.55
CA ARG A 3 12.22 -17.55 -19.01
C ARG A 3 12.34 -18.56 -17.86
N ILE A 4 13.24 -19.53 -17.97
CA ILE A 4 13.50 -20.56 -16.94
C ILE A 4 14.11 -19.92 -15.69
N LYS A 5 15.11 -19.05 -15.85
CA LYS A 5 15.71 -18.29 -14.74
C LYS A 5 14.67 -17.46 -14.00
N TYR A 6 13.73 -16.83 -14.71
CA TYR A 6 12.68 -16.02 -14.11
C TYR A 6 11.61 -16.87 -13.40
N THR A 7 11.24 -18.04 -13.93
CA THR A 7 10.34 -18.96 -13.25
C THR A 7 10.96 -19.47 -11.94
N LEU A 8 12.23 -19.88 -11.96
CA LEU A 8 12.98 -20.26 -10.76
C LEU A 8 13.05 -19.10 -9.75
N LEU A 9 13.36 -17.89 -10.23
CA LEU A 9 13.37 -16.68 -9.40
C LEU A 9 12.01 -16.45 -8.71
N LEU A 10 10.91 -16.56 -9.46
CA LEU A 10 9.55 -16.39 -8.97
C LEU A 10 9.09 -17.49 -8.00
N HIS A 11 9.80 -18.62 -7.88
CA HIS A 11 9.47 -19.67 -6.91
C HIS A 11 10.38 -19.62 -5.68
N LEU A 12 11.67 -19.29 -5.86
CA LEU A 12 12.65 -19.30 -4.79
C LEU A 12 12.67 -18.00 -3.97
N PHE A 13 12.46 -16.84 -4.61
CA PHE A 13 12.56 -15.54 -3.93
C PHE A 13 11.37 -15.20 -3.04
N PRO A 14 10.10 -15.47 -3.42
CA PRO A 14 8.97 -15.12 -2.57
C PRO A 14 9.00 -15.67 -1.13
N PRO A 15 9.32 -16.95 -0.88
CA PRO A 15 9.42 -17.45 0.49
C PRO A 15 10.59 -16.80 1.26
N LEU A 16 11.71 -16.50 0.59
CA LEU A 16 12.84 -15.81 1.20
C LEU A 16 12.45 -14.38 1.61
N VAL A 17 11.74 -13.66 0.73
CA VAL A 17 11.23 -12.31 1.03
C VAL A 17 10.23 -12.35 2.16
N TYR A 18 9.31 -13.32 2.16
CA TYR A 18 8.37 -13.52 3.27
C TYR A 18 9.11 -13.75 4.60
N LEU A 19 10.10 -14.64 4.64
CA LEU A 19 10.88 -14.91 5.85
C LEU A 19 11.65 -13.68 6.31
N PHE A 20 12.28 -12.96 5.39
CA PHE A 20 12.97 -11.70 5.67
C PHE A 20 12.02 -10.65 6.27
N MET A 21 10.85 -10.45 5.64
CA MET A 21 9.82 -9.55 6.15
C MET A 21 9.31 -9.97 7.54
N ARG A 22 9.21 -11.27 7.81
CA ARG A 22 8.80 -11.82 9.11
C ARG A 22 9.84 -11.54 10.19
N LEU A 23 11.11 -11.82 9.92
CA LEU A 23 12.21 -11.51 10.84
C LEU A 23 12.30 -10.01 11.11
N LEU A 24 12.15 -9.19 10.07
CA LEU A 24 12.15 -7.75 10.22
C LEU A 24 10.96 -7.28 11.07
N TYR A 25 9.75 -7.76 10.80
CA TYR A 25 8.59 -7.40 11.60
C TYR A 25 8.76 -7.78 13.07
N THR A 26 9.32 -8.96 13.36
CA THR A 26 9.57 -9.41 14.75
C THR A 26 10.65 -8.60 15.48
N THR A 27 11.58 -7.99 14.74
CA THR A 27 12.65 -7.16 15.33
C THR A 27 12.24 -5.69 15.48
N LEU A 28 11.19 -5.27 14.77
CA LEU A 28 10.65 -3.91 14.85
C LEU A 28 9.65 -3.79 16.01
N ARG A 29 9.76 -2.68 16.73
CA ARG A 29 8.70 -2.24 17.66
C ARG A 29 7.65 -1.50 16.85
N VAL A 30 6.52 -2.14 16.60
CA VAL A 30 5.42 -1.59 15.78
C VAL A 30 4.37 -0.98 16.70
N GLU A 31 4.20 0.32 16.57
CA GLU A 31 3.11 1.06 17.21
C GLU A 31 2.00 1.32 16.19
N HIS A 32 0.76 1.03 16.57
CA HIS A 32 -0.40 1.21 15.69
C HIS A 32 -1.17 2.46 16.11
N LEU A 33 -1.19 3.46 15.24
CA LEU A 33 -1.97 4.68 15.43
C LEU A 33 -3.35 4.52 14.79
N ASN A 34 -4.41 4.90 15.51
CA ASN A 34 -5.81 4.86 15.05
C ASN A 34 -6.32 3.48 14.60
N ARG A 35 -5.78 2.40 15.17
CA ARG A 35 -6.20 1.01 14.88
C ARG A 35 -7.67 0.74 15.22
N GLU A 36 -8.23 1.47 16.18
CA GLU A 36 -9.63 1.28 16.62
C GLU A 36 -10.67 1.50 15.50
N ALA A 37 -10.41 2.39 14.54
CA ALA A 37 -11.33 2.61 13.43
C ALA A 37 -11.46 1.35 12.55
N GLN A 38 -10.33 0.70 12.26
CA GLN A 38 -10.28 -0.55 11.52
C GLN A 38 -10.92 -1.70 12.31
N LEU A 39 -10.60 -1.81 13.60
CA LEU A 39 -11.17 -2.85 14.47
C LEU A 39 -12.68 -2.72 14.59
N ARG A 40 -13.22 -1.50 14.65
CA ARG A 40 -14.67 -1.27 14.71
C ARG A 40 -15.38 -1.85 13.49
N ILE A 41 -14.89 -1.55 12.29
CA ILE A 41 -15.44 -2.09 11.03
C ILE A 41 -15.46 -3.62 11.07
N TRP A 42 -14.38 -4.23 11.56
CA TRP A 42 -14.29 -5.68 11.66
C TRP A 42 -15.18 -6.29 12.74
N ARG A 43 -15.31 -5.65 13.90
CA ARG A 43 -16.20 -6.09 15.00
C ARG A 43 -17.67 -6.07 14.58
N GLU A 44 -18.06 -5.10 13.75
CA GLU A 44 -19.40 -4.98 13.17
C GLU A 44 -19.65 -5.99 12.03
N GLY A 45 -18.68 -6.89 11.74
CA GLY A 45 -18.77 -7.85 10.64
C GLY A 45 -18.58 -7.23 9.26
N GLY A 46 -18.22 -5.94 9.20
CA GLY A 46 -17.95 -5.21 7.98
C GLY A 46 -16.61 -5.56 7.33
N ASN A 47 -16.40 -4.90 6.20
CA ASN A 47 -15.17 -4.90 5.42
C ASN A 47 -14.95 -3.50 4.82
N ALA A 48 -13.72 -3.22 4.44
CA ALA A 48 -13.27 -1.91 3.99
C ALA A 48 -12.39 -2.00 2.74
N ILE A 49 -12.21 -0.83 2.12
CA ILE A 49 -11.24 -0.64 1.07
C ILE A 49 -10.03 0.07 1.68
N PHE A 50 -8.96 -0.68 1.92
CA PHE A 50 -7.70 -0.16 2.40
C PHE A 50 -6.92 0.50 1.27
N CYS A 51 -6.50 1.75 1.48
CA CYS A 51 -5.68 2.48 0.52
C CYS A 51 -4.34 2.90 1.11
N PHE A 52 -3.25 2.58 0.41
CA PHE A 52 -1.89 2.93 0.82
C PHE A 52 -1.04 3.33 -0.38
N TRP A 53 -0.06 4.19 -0.15
CA TRP A 53 0.83 4.66 -1.21
C TRP A 53 1.75 3.55 -1.71
N HIS A 54 2.03 3.49 -3.02
CA HIS A 54 2.97 2.52 -3.59
C HIS A 54 4.32 2.52 -2.85
N GLY A 55 4.81 3.70 -2.47
CA GLY A 55 6.09 3.84 -1.76
C GLY A 55 6.11 3.30 -0.32
N ARG A 56 4.99 2.79 0.20
CA ARG A 56 4.86 2.28 1.58
C ARG A 56 4.32 0.85 1.66
N LEU A 57 4.39 0.11 0.54
CA LEU A 57 3.89 -1.26 0.42
C LEU A 57 4.54 -2.28 1.36
N PHE A 58 5.81 -2.06 1.72
CA PHE A 58 6.67 -3.11 2.25
C PHE A 58 6.11 -3.80 3.50
N MET A 59 5.50 -3.07 4.43
CA MET A 59 4.96 -3.63 5.68
C MET A 59 3.43 -3.75 5.69
N MET A 60 2.76 -3.37 4.60
CA MET A 60 1.30 -3.39 4.51
C MET A 60 0.65 -4.77 4.70
N PRO A 61 1.28 -5.92 4.34
CA PRO A 61 0.67 -7.22 4.59
C PRO A 61 0.34 -7.51 6.07
N TYR A 62 1.00 -6.84 7.02
CA TYR A 62 0.75 -6.99 8.46
C TYR A 62 -0.43 -6.18 8.99
N VAL A 63 -1.00 -5.29 8.18
CA VAL A 63 -2.21 -4.53 8.53
C VAL A 63 -3.44 -5.44 8.54
N GLU A 64 -3.42 -6.49 7.71
CA GLU A 64 -4.51 -7.47 7.60
C GLU A 64 -4.34 -8.59 8.64
N GLU A 65 -5.34 -8.74 9.51
CA GLU A 65 -5.30 -9.74 10.60
C GLU A 65 -6.29 -10.88 10.38
N ARG A 66 -7.34 -10.65 9.58
CA ARG A 66 -8.42 -11.64 9.35
C ARG A 66 -8.06 -12.65 8.26
N LYS A 67 -6.96 -12.45 7.52
CA LYS A 67 -6.60 -13.21 6.31
C LYS A 67 -7.74 -13.23 5.29
N ARG A 68 -8.56 -12.17 5.28
CA ARG A 68 -9.71 -12.00 4.38
C ARG A 68 -9.54 -10.74 3.56
N CYS A 69 -8.36 -10.55 2.98
CA CYS A 69 -8.05 -9.42 2.11
C CYS A 69 -7.68 -9.90 0.71
N LYS A 70 -8.07 -9.12 -0.31
CA LYS A 70 -7.53 -9.24 -1.66
C LYS A 70 -6.88 -7.93 -2.09
N VAL A 71 -5.69 -8.01 -2.67
CA VAL A 71 -4.97 -6.84 -3.20
C VAL A 71 -5.12 -6.73 -4.71
N LEU A 72 -5.39 -5.52 -5.22
CA LEU A 72 -5.40 -5.26 -6.65
C LEU A 72 -3.97 -5.16 -7.18
N VAL A 73 -3.57 -6.07 -8.06
CA VAL A 73 -2.20 -6.15 -8.59
C VAL A 73 -2.19 -6.16 -10.12
N SER A 74 -1.30 -5.36 -10.70
CA SER A 74 -1.11 -5.27 -12.16
C SER A 74 -0.66 -6.60 -12.77
N THR A 75 -1.11 -6.89 -13.99
CA THR A 75 -0.74 -8.06 -14.79
C THR A 75 0.74 -8.12 -15.22
N SER A 76 1.58 -7.21 -14.71
CA SER A 76 3.00 -7.19 -14.97
C SER A 76 3.75 -8.32 -14.26
N ARG A 77 5.02 -8.51 -14.67
CA ARG A 77 5.99 -9.41 -14.04
C ARG A 77 6.22 -9.09 -12.56
N ASP A 78 6.38 -7.81 -12.23
CA ASP A 78 6.55 -7.37 -10.84
C ASP A 78 5.28 -7.62 -10.03
N GLY A 79 4.11 -7.47 -10.65
CA GLY A 79 2.84 -7.80 -10.03
C GLY A 79 2.67 -9.29 -9.77
N GLU A 80 3.17 -10.15 -10.66
CA GLU A 80 3.22 -11.60 -10.41
C GLU A 80 4.11 -11.93 -9.21
N PHE A 81 5.27 -11.30 -9.11
CA PHE A 81 6.15 -11.46 -7.96
C PHE A 81 5.47 -11.04 -6.65
N ILE A 82 4.86 -9.86 -6.62
CA ILE A 82 4.13 -9.36 -5.45
C ILE A 82 2.97 -10.31 -5.09
N SER A 83 2.21 -10.79 -6.08
CA SER A 83 1.11 -11.73 -5.87
C SER A 83 1.56 -13.01 -5.16
N ARG A 84 2.73 -13.54 -5.53
CA ARG A 84 3.30 -14.71 -4.86
C ARG A 84 3.76 -14.42 -3.43
N VAL A 85 4.37 -13.26 -3.19
CA VAL A 85 4.80 -12.85 -1.83
C VAL A 85 3.59 -12.69 -0.90
N VAL A 86 2.57 -11.94 -1.31
CA VAL A 86 1.39 -11.67 -0.46
C VAL A 86 0.57 -12.94 -0.18
N ARG A 87 0.66 -13.95 -1.04
CA ARG A 87 0.02 -15.26 -0.80
C ARG A 87 0.54 -15.96 0.46
N PHE A 88 1.82 -15.77 0.82
CA PHE A 88 2.37 -16.33 2.07
C PHE A 88 1.76 -15.67 3.31
N PHE A 89 1.23 -14.45 3.19
CA PHE A 89 0.49 -13.75 4.25
C PHE A 89 -1.00 -14.15 4.28
N GLY A 90 -1.46 -15.05 3.40
CA GLY A 90 -2.87 -15.42 3.28
C GLY A 90 -3.72 -14.38 2.56
N ILE A 91 -3.09 -13.45 1.83
CA ILE A 91 -3.76 -12.39 1.09
C ILE A 91 -3.98 -12.85 -0.36
N GLY A 92 -5.22 -12.76 -0.83
CA GLY A 92 -5.57 -13.04 -2.22
C GLY A 92 -5.18 -11.89 -3.15
N THR A 93 -5.20 -12.12 -4.46
CA THR A 93 -4.92 -11.05 -5.43
C THR A 93 -5.95 -11.00 -6.54
N ILE A 94 -6.39 -9.79 -6.86
CA ILE A 94 -7.22 -9.48 -8.03
C ILE A 94 -6.30 -8.96 -9.13
N ARG A 95 -6.34 -9.58 -10.32
CA ARG A 95 -5.46 -9.20 -11.43
C ARG A 95 -6.11 -8.08 -12.25
N GLY A 96 -5.47 -6.91 -12.27
CA GLY A 96 -5.98 -5.76 -12.99
C GLY A 96 -5.05 -4.57 -12.93
N SER A 97 -5.15 -3.66 -13.90
CA SER A 97 -4.43 -2.39 -13.82
C SER A 97 -5.36 -1.30 -13.33
N TYR A 98 -4.89 -0.43 -12.44
CA TYR A 98 -5.66 0.74 -12.03
C TYR A 98 -5.99 1.68 -13.23
N ARG A 99 -5.11 1.72 -14.25
CA ARG A 99 -5.24 2.63 -15.41
C ARG A 99 -6.25 2.17 -16.45
N LYS A 100 -6.38 0.87 -16.60
CA LYS A 100 -7.35 0.14 -17.41
C LYS A 100 -7.86 -0.96 -16.50
N ALA A 101 -8.66 -0.60 -15.51
CA ALA A 101 -9.36 -1.61 -14.76
C ALA A 101 -10.30 -2.22 -15.79
N SER A 102 -9.93 -3.40 -16.30
CA SER A 102 -10.83 -4.15 -17.16
C SER A 102 -12.11 -4.33 -16.34
N PHE A 103 -13.28 -4.21 -16.97
CA PHE A 103 -14.58 -4.38 -16.30
C PHE A 103 -14.59 -5.62 -15.38
N GLY A 104 -13.88 -6.69 -15.76
CA GLY A 104 -13.66 -7.87 -14.91
C GLY A 104 -13.01 -7.60 -13.55
N SER A 105 -11.95 -6.77 -13.48
CA SER A 105 -11.28 -6.45 -12.21
C SER A 105 -12.14 -5.63 -11.25
N ILE A 106 -12.95 -4.70 -11.78
CA ILE A 106 -13.92 -3.95 -10.95
C ILE A 106 -15.01 -4.89 -10.45
N ARG A 107 -15.55 -5.74 -11.34
CA ARG A 107 -16.55 -6.75 -10.96
C ARG A 107 -16.01 -7.69 -9.88
N GLU A 108 -14.78 -8.16 -10.00
CA GLU A 108 -14.15 -9.02 -9.00
C GLU A 108 -13.94 -8.31 -7.66
N ILE A 109 -13.60 -7.02 -7.68
CA ILE A 109 -13.54 -6.18 -6.47
C ILE A 109 -14.91 -6.11 -5.80
N MET A 110 -15.96 -5.76 -6.55
CA MET A 110 -17.32 -5.64 -6.02
C MET A 110 -17.82 -6.96 -5.43
N GLN A 111 -17.67 -8.06 -6.16
CA GLN A 111 -18.03 -9.41 -5.68
C GLN A 111 -17.24 -9.81 -4.43
N SER A 112 -15.96 -9.46 -4.36
CA SER A 112 -15.14 -9.75 -3.18
C SER A 112 -15.58 -8.91 -1.98
N LEU A 113 -15.96 -7.64 -2.18
CA LEU A 113 -16.53 -6.79 -1.13
C LEU A 113 -17.88 -7.34 -0.64
N GLU A 114 -18.73 -7.85 -1.52
CA GLU A 114 -19.99 -8.51 -1.16
C GLU A 114 -19.76 -9.79 -0.34
N GLN A 115 -18.71 -10.55 -0.66
CA GLN A 115 -18.27 -11.73 0.10
C GLN A 115 -17.57 -11.40 1.44
N GLY A 116 -17.51 -10.11 1.81
CA GLY A 116 -16.89 -9.66 3.07
C GLY A 116 -15.36 -9.73 3.07
N TYR A 117 -14.72 -9.74 1.90
CA TYR A 117 -13.27 -9.54 1.80
C TYR A 117 -12.95 -8.05 1.88
N ASP A 118 -11.88 -7.72 2.59
CA ASP A 118 -11.23 -6.43 2.52
C ASP A 118 -10.50 -6.28 1.19
N ILE A 119 -10.43 -5.05 0.67
CA ILE A 119 -9.75 -4.77 -0.60
C ILE A 119 -8.60 -3.80 -0.38
N ALA A 120 -7.40 -4.25 -0.71
CA ALA A 120 -6.20 -3.44 -0.63
C ALA A 120 -5.87 -2.83 -2.01
N VAL A 121 -5.76 -1.51 -2.08
CA VAL A 121 -5.42 -0.80 -3.30
C VAL A 121 -4.34 0.25 -3.07
N THR A 122 -3.60 0.51 -4.14
CA THR A 122 -2.66 1.61 -4.21
C THR A 122 -3.17 2.71 -5.13
N PRO A 123 -3.72 3.82 -4.60
CA PRO A 123 -4.52 4.76 -5.37
C PRO A 123 -3.71 5.66 -6.32
N ASP A 124 -2.40 5.81 -6.08
CA ASP A 124 -1.45 6.58 -6.90
C ASP A 124 -1.06 5.86 -8.20
N GLY A 125 -0.98 4.53 -8.19
CA GLY A 125 -0.52 3.74 -9.34
C GLY A 125 0.99 3.87 -9.60
N PRO A 126 1.59 2.93 -10.36
CA PRO A 126 3.05 2.87 -10.55
C PRO A 126 3.65 3.97 -11.44
N LYS A 127 2.81 4.76 -12.15
CA LYS A 127 3.25 5.87 -13.03
C LYS A 127 2.55 7.20 -12.73
N GLY A 128 1.73 7.28 -11.68
CA GLY A 128 1.03 8.51 -11.33
C GLY A 128 1.93 9.48 -10.55
N PRO A 129 1.60 10.78 -10.52
CA PRO A 129 2.28 11.69 -9.60
C PRO A 129 2.12 11.16 -8.17
N ARG A 130 3.23 11.14 -7.43
CA ARG A 130 3.28 10.63 -6.06
C ARG A 130 2.18 11.29 -5.22
N TYR A 131 1.46 10.50 -4.43
CA TYR A 131 0.44 10.98 -3.50
C TYR A 131 -0.82 11.60 -4.13
N ARG A 132 -1.15 11.28 -5.40
CA ARG A 132 -2.45 11.63 -5.98
C ARG A 132 -3.39 10.45 -6.08
N VAL A 133 -4.51 10.55 -5.38
CA VAL A 133 -5.63 9.61 -5.51
C VAL A 133 -6.31 9.80 -6.86
N LYS A 134 -6.57 8.71 -7.56
CA LYS A 134 -7.30 8.73 -8.83
C LYS A 134 -8.79 8.47 -8.58
N LYS A 135 -9.67 8.99 -9.44
CA LYS A 135 -11.13 8.93 -9.24
C LYS A 135 -11.73 7.51 -9.08
N GLY A 136 -11.18 6.52 -9.79
CA GLY A 136 -11.74 5.16 -9.81
C GLY A 136 -11.91 4.50 -8.43
N ILE A 137 -11.00 4.72 -7.48
CA ILE A 137 -11.15 4.14 -6.14
C ILE A 137 -12.27 4.79 -5.34
N VAL A 138 -12.47 6.10 -5.52
CA VAL A 138 -13.54 6.85 -4.86
C VAL A 138 -14.89 6.38 -5.41
N GLU A 139 -14.96 6.11 -6.71
CA GLU A 139 -16.15 5.57 -7.36
C GLU A 139 -16.48 4.16 -6.90
N ILE A 140 -15.48 3.26 -6.80
CA ILE A 140 -15.68 1.91 -6.25
C ILE A 140 -16.18 1.97 -4.80
N ALA A 141 -15.63 2.85 -3.97
CA ALA A 141 -16.10 3.03 -2.60
C ALA A 141 -17.55 3.53 -2.55
N ARG A 142 -17.89 4.51 -3.39
CA ARG A 142 -19.25 5.02 -3.52
C ARG A 142 -20.23 3.93 -3.98
N LEU A 143 -19.87 3.15 -4.99
CA LEU A 143 -20.72 2.09 -5.55
C LEU A 143 -20.89 0.90 -4.60
N SER A 144 -19.84 0.55 -3.86
CA SER A 144 -19.87 -0.57 -2.90
C SER A 144 -20.46 -0.21 -1.55
N GLY A 145 -20.58 1.08 -1.22
CA GLY A 145 -20.98 1.57 0.10
C GLY A 145 -19.98 1.25 1.20
N ARG A 146 -18.75 0.84 0.86
CA ARG A 146 -17.71 0.46 1.82
C ARG A 146 -16.78 1.63 2.14
N PRO A 147 -16.34 1.78 3.40
CA PRO A 147 -15.45 2.86 3.80
C PRO A 147 -14.08 2.74 3.14
N LEU A 148 -13.51 3.88 2.77
CA LEU A 148 -12.10 3.99 2.38
C LEU A 148 -11.25 4.25 3.62
N VAL A 149 -10.34 3.33 3.92
CA VAL A 149 -9.46 3.41 5.08
C VAL A 149 -8.03 3.67 4.59
N PRO A 150 -7.52 4.91 4.72
CA PRO A 150 -6.13 5.20 4.39
C PRO A 150 -5.19 4.61 5.44
N VAL A 151 -4.24 3.79 4.99
CA VAL A 151 -3.23 3.18 5.85
C VAL A 151 -1.84 3.53 5.35
N SER A 152 -0.90 3.67 6.28
CA SER A 152 0.46 4.06 5.96
C SER A 152 1.41 3.51 7.01
N PHE A 153 2.61 3.14 6.59
CA PHE A 153 3.67 2.69 7.47
C PHE A 153 4.82 3.70 7.44
N SER A 154 5.38 4.00 8.61
CA SER A 154 6.54 4.89 8.75
C SER A 154 7.48 4.29 9.79
N ALA A 155 8.78 4.53 9.63
CA ALA A 155 9.81 4.12 10.57
C ALA A 155 10.65 5.32 10.99
N THR A 156 10.93 5.43 12.29
CA THR A 156 11.69 6.55 12.89
C THR A 156 13.14 6.57 12.40
N LYS A 157 13.79 5.40 12.34
CA LYS A 157 15.13 5.24 11.76
C LYS A 157 15.00 4.83 10.30
N LYS A 158 15.01 5.81 9.40
CA LYS A 158 15.04 5.58 7.95
C LYS A 158 16.39 6.03 7.39
N LYS A 159 17.11 5.15 6.69
CA LYS A 159 18.06 5.62 5.67
C LYS A 159 17.22 6.02 4.48
N LEU A 160 17.04 7.32 4.26
CA LEU A 160 16.51 7.82 3.01
C LEU A 160 17.57 7.52 1.93
N PHE A 161 17.45 6.38 1.26
CA PHE A 161 18.08 6.25 -0.04
C PHE A 161 17.32 7.24 -0.92
N ILE A 162 17.97 8.35 -1.28
CA ILE A 162 17.49 9.30 -2.27
C ILE A 162 18.20 8.89 -3.57
N PRO A 163 17.64 8.05 -4.44
CA PRO A 163 18.13 7.95 -5.80
C PRO A 163 17.52 9.12 -6.56
N GLY A 164 18.29 10.20 -6.71
CA GLY A 164 17.88 11.39 -7.45
C GLY A 164 18.65 12.61 -7.01
N THR A 165 19.69 12.92 -7.78
CA THR A 165 20.41 14.20 -7.91
C THR A 165 19.92 15.35 -7.02
N ASP A 166 20.84 15.81 -6.18
CA ASP A 166 20.89 17.16 -5.63
C ASP A 166 20.91 18.15 -6.81
N SER A 167 19.76 18.41 -7.43
CA SER A 167 19.64 19.52 -8.37
C SER A 167 19.57 20.77 -7.51
N SER A 168 20.76 21.29 -7.21
CA SER A 168 20.95 22.65 -6.73
C SER A 168 20.25 23.61 -7.69
N CYS A 169 19.02 23.98 -7.38
CA CYS A 169 18.38 25.10 -8.04
C CYS A 169 19.09 26.36 -7.53
N ARG A 170 19.97 26.97 -8.34
CA ARG A 170 20.45 28.33 -8.06
C ARG A 170 19.25 29.27 -8.15
N CYS A 171 18.77 29.73 -7.00
CA CYS A 171 17.87 30.88 -6.93
C CYS A 171 18.74 32.16 -6.93
N PRO A 172 18.61 33.08 -7.90
CA PRO A 172 19.49 34.24 -8.04
C PRO A 172 19.09 35.45 -7.18
N SER A 173 18.68 35.22 -5.93
CA SER A 173 18.52 36.31 -4.95
C SER A 173 18.77 35.78 -3.53
N GLN A 174 19.99 36.02 -3.06
CA GLN A 174 20.48 35.98 -1.67
C GLN A 174 20.12 34.75 -0.81
N GLY A 175 21.12 33.90 -0.57
CA GLY A 175 21.16 32.91 0.52
C GLY A 175 21.03 31.46 0.05
N TRP A 176 21.96 30.62 0.50
CA TRP A 176 21.89 29.17 0.32
C TRP A 176 20.71 28.61 1.13
N CYS A 177 19.55 28.43 0.49
CA CYS A 177 18.45 27.68 1.07
C CYS A 177 18.62 26.20 0.74
N SER A 178 19.05 25.40 1.73
CA SER A 178 18.80 23.96 1.69
C SER A 178 17.30 23.75 1.90
N CYS A 179 16.52 23.68 0.83
CA CYS A 179 15.15 23.18 0.88
C CYS A 179 15.18 21.66 1.08
N GLY A 180 15.73 21.22 2.21
CA GLY A 180 15.50 19.90 2.74
C GLY A 180 14.02 19.84 3.10
N ALA A 181 13.26 19.01 2.40
CA ALA A 181 11.89 18.71 2.80
C ALA A 181 11.90 18.33 4.29
N SER A 182 11.24 19.16 5.10
CA SER A 182 11.15 19.02 6.55
C SER A 182 10.88 17.55 6.92
N PRO A 183 11.57 16.98 7.92
CA PRO A 183 11.14 15.72 8.51
C PRO A 183 9.69 15.91 8.96
N TYR A 184 8.83 14.98 8.56
CA TYR A 184 7.40 15.00 8.84
C TYR A 184 7.19 14.94 10.36
N THR A 185 7.08 16.11 10.99
CA THR A 185 6.57 16.26 12.36
C THR A 185 5.05 16.14 12.29
N TYR A 186 4.52 15.06 12.84
CA TYR A 186 3.09 14.93 13.11
C TYR A 186 2.78 15.87 14.29
N GLN A 187 2.29 17.07 14.01
CA GLN A 187 1.69 17.92 15.05
C GLN A 187 0.24 17.46 15.25
N GLU A 188 -0.02 16.81 16.37
CA GLU A 188 -1.37 16.67 16.93
C GLU A 188 -1.94 18.08 17.11
N ARG A 189 -2.89 18.47 16.27
CA ARG A 189 -3.75 19.60 16.57
C ARG A 189 -4.91 19.04 17.36
N GLN A 190 -4.81 19.15 18.68
CA GLN A 190 -5.91 18.88 19.61
C GLN A 190 -7.14 19.65 19.13
N ALA A 191 -8.21 18.93 18.79
CA ALA A 191 -9.52 19.51 18.61
C ALA A 191 -10.01 19.94 20.00
N GLY A 192 -9.80 21.21 20.32
CA GLY A 192 -10.43 21.86 21.46
C GLY A 192 -11.93 21.94 21.22
N THR A 193 -12.68 21.34 22.13
CA THR A 193 -14.06 21.69 22.50
C THR A 193 -14.23 23.20 22.64
N GLY A 194 -15.29 23.73 22.01
CA GLY A 194 -15.80 25.08 22.15
C GLY A 194 -17.02 25.26 21.26
#